data_AF-A0A401Q1B8-F1
#
_entry.id   AF-A0A401Q1B8-F1
#
_cell.length_a   1.000
_cell.length_b   1.000
_cell.length_c   1.000
_cell.angle_alpha   90.00
_cell.angle_beta   90.00
_cell.angle_gamma   90.00
#
_symmetry.space_group_name_H-M   'P 1'
#
loop_
_entity.id
_entity.type
_entity.pdbx_description
1 polymer ?
#
loop_
_entity_poly.entity_id
_entity_poly.type
_entity_poly.pdbx_seq_one_letter_code
_entity_poly.pdbx_strand_id
1 'polypeptide(L)'
;MITKPACQECGPPDRLVGWHNQTYFDNILAIDSLLEHIMINAKNLVNADRCAFFQVDHSKQELYSDVFDIGEEKEGKPVFRKTKEIRFSIDKGIAGQVARTGEVLNIPDAYADPRFNR
;
A
#
# COMPACT_ATOMS: atom_id res chain seq x y z
N MET A 1 25.41 0.35 -18.68
CA MET A 1 26.34 -0.32 -19.60
C MET A 1 26.56 -1.74 -19.12
N ILE A 2 25.81 -2.71 -19.65
CA ILE A 2 26.14 -4.14 -19.77
C ILE A 2 25.39 -4.59 -21.03
N THR A 3 26.12 -5.26 -21.91
CA THR A 3 25.81 -5.60 -23.30
C THR A 3 24.98 -6.88 -23.41
N LYS A 4 24.01 -6.94 -24.34
CA LYS A 4 23.40 -8.21 -24.78
C LYS A 4 24.44 -9.06 -25.53
N PRO A 5 24.49 -10.40 -25.31
CA PRO A 5 25.02 -11.31 -26.29
C PRO A 5 23.91 -11.90 -27.18
N ALA A 6 24.36 -12.50 -28.27
CA ALA A 6 23.66 -12.77 -29.52
C ALA A 6 22.63 -13.92 -29.45
N CYS A 7 21.63 -13.82 -30.34
CA CYS A 7 20.77 -14.92 -30.76
C CYS A 7 21.61 -16.06 -31.37
N GLN A 8 21.29 -17.31 -31.01
CA GLN A 8 21.71 -18.51 -31.72
C GLN A 8 20.53 -19.50 -31.81
N GLU A 9 19.98 -19.56 -33.03
CA GLU A 9 19.33 -20.66 -33.77
C GLU A 9 18.17 -21.51 -33.19
N CYS A 10 17.03 -21.34 -33.88
CA CYS A 10 15.98 -22.28 -34.31
C CYS A 10 15.92 -23.71 -33.71
N GLY A 11 14.83 -23.96 -32.97
CA GLY A 11 14.23 -25.29 -32.71
C GLY A 11 12.71 -25.26 -33.04
N PRO A 12 12.04 -26.43 -33.22
CA PRO A 12 10.80 -26.57 -33.99
C PRO A 12 9.57 -25.89 -33.35
N PRO A 13 8.52 -25.57 -34.15
CA PRO A 13 7.39 -24.79 -33.68
C PRO A 13 6.35 -25.71 -33.04
N ASP A 14 6.45 -25.98 -31.73
CA ASP A 14 5.35 -26.63 -31.01
C ASP A 14 5.35 -26.31 -29.51
N ARG A 15 4.64 -25.24 -29.16
CA ARG A 15 3.78 -25.02 -27.97
C ARG A 15 3.62 -23.51 -27.73
N LEU A 16 2.76 -22.90 -28.54
CA LEU A 16 2.18 -21.59 -28.25
C LEU A 16 1.03 -21.75 -27.25
N VAL A 17 1.34 -21.89 -25.97
CA VAL A 17 0.41 -21.62 -24.86
C VAL A 17 1.23 -21.38 -23.60
N GLY A 18 1.35 -20.12 -23.16
CA GLY A 18 1.88 -19.86 -21.80
C GLY A 18 2.42 -18.48 -21.45
N TRP A 19 2.69 -17.57 -22.39
CA TRP A 19 3.47 -16.36 -22.08
C TRP A 19 2.66 -15.06 -21.85
N HIS A 20 1.35 -15.13 -21.60
CA HIS A 20 0.54 -13.92 -21.35
C HIS A 20 -0.05 -13.82 -19.93
N ASN A 21 0.21 -14.80 -19.05
CA ASN A 21 -0.28 -14.77 -17.66
C ASN A 21 0.78 -14.45 -16.61
N GLN A 22 2.05 -14.30 -16.97
CA GLN A 22 3.12 -14.07 -15.99
C GLN A 22 3.24 -12.59 -15.56
N THR A 23 3.02 -11.66 -16.48
CA THR A 23 3.20 -10.22 -16.23
C THR A 23 2.21 -9.66 -15.20
N TYR A 24 0.99 -10.21 -15.13
CA TYR A 24 -0.03 -9.72 -14.20
C TYR A 24 0.33 -10.02 -12.74
N PHE A 25 0.79 -11.24 -12.45
CA PHE A 25 1.17 -11.62 -11.09
C PHE A 25 2.43 -10.88 -10.63
N ASP A 26 3.41 -10.71 -11.52
CA ASP A 26 4.63 -9.95 -11.23
C ASP A 26 4.33 -8.48 -10.89
N ASN A 27 3.38 -7.87 -11.61
CA ASN A 27 2.95 -6.49 -11.36
C ASN A 27 2.24 -6.33 -10.00
N ILE A 28 1.40 -7.29 -9.60
CA ILE A 28 0.68 -7.23 -8.31
C ILE A 28 1.67 -7.35 -7.14
N LEU A 29 2.64 -8.26 -7.23
CA LEU A 29 3.70 -8.39 -6.22
C LEU A 29 4.56 -7.13 -6.12
N ALA A 30 4.80 -6.45 -7.25
CA ALA A 30 5.52 -5.19 -7.28
C ALA A 30 4.77 -4.05 -6.57
N ILE A 31 3.43 -4.01 -6.67
CA ILE A 31 2.61 -2.96 -6.04
C ILE A 31 2.63 -3.09 -4.51
N ASP A 32 2.48 -4.31 -3.99
CA ASP A 32 2.51 -4.54 -2.54
C ASP A 32 3.85 -4.14 -1.94
N SER A 33 4.95 -4.53 -2.59
CA SER A 33 6.31 -4.12 -2.21
C SER A 33 6.53 -2.62 -2.32
N LEU A 34 6.02 -1.97 -3.37
CA LEU A 34 6.12 -0.53 -3.54
C LEU A 34 5.38 0.23 -2.43
N LEU A 35 4.16 -0.20 -2.10
CA LEU A 35 3.36 0.41 -1.04
C LEU A 35 4.07 0.28 0.31
N GLU A 36 4.64 -0.89 0.61
CA GLU A 36 5.46 -1.10 1.82
C GLU A 36 6.64 -0.12 1.87
N HIS A 37 7.39 0.04 0.77
CA HIS A 37 8.49 1.01 0.72
C HIS A 37 8.01 2.44 0.94
N ILE A 38 6.88 2.85 0.35
CA ILE A 38 6.32 4.19 0.55
C ILE A 38 5.99 4.40 2.03
N MET A 39 5.33 3.43 2.66
CA MET A 39 4.91 3.49 4.06
C MET A 39 6.09 3.53 5.02
N ILE A 40 7.13 2.71 4.79
CA ILE A 40 8.38 2.74 5.58
C ILE A 40 9.03 4.11 5.48
N ASN A 41 9.18 4.65 4.26
CA ASN A 41 9.83 5.95 4.07
C ASN A 41 9.00 7.09 4.68
N ALA A 42 7.68 7.07 4.50
CA ALA A 42 6.79 8.07 5.08
C ALA A 42 6.86 8.07 6.61
N LYS A 43 6.77 6.89 7.25
CA LYS A 43 6.89 6.73 8.71
C LYS A 43 8.21 7.28 9.24
N ASN A 44 9.32 6.92 8.60
CA ASN A 44 10.66 7.36 9.00
C ASN A 44 10.85 8.87 8.80
N LEU A 45 10.32 9.43 7.72
CA LEU A 45 10.44 10.86 7.40
C LEU A 45 9.77 11.73 8.47
N VAL A 46 8.62 11.30 9.00
CA VAL A 46 7.89 12.02 10.06
C VAL A 46 8.24 11.55 11.48
N ASN A 47 9.17 10.60 11.61
CA ASN A 47 9.54 9.96 12.89
C ASN A 47 8.31 9.48 13.69
N ALA A 48 7.35 8.84 13.01
CA ALA A 48 6.14 8.34 13.63
C ALA A 48 6.32 6.95 14.24
N ASP A 49 5.63 6.69 15.35
CA ASP A 49 5.59 5.36 15.98
C ASP A 49 4.83 4.35 15.11
N ARG A 50 3.71 4.76 14.50
CA ARG A 50 2.88 3.93 13.61
C ARG A 50 2.30 4.76 12.48
N CYS A 51 2.00 4.10 11.36
CA CYS A 51 1.22 4.69 10.28
C CYS A 51 0.23 3.68 9.68
N ALA A 52 -0.82 4.21 9.05
CA ALA A 52 -1.84 3.43 8.36
C ALA A 52 -2.18 4.09 7.02
N PHE A 53 -2.47 3.27 6.02
CA PHE A 53 -2.81 3.72 4.67
C PHE A 53 -4.27 3.36 4.37
N PHE A 54 -5.12 4.36 4.12
CA PHE A 54 -6.52 4.14 3.76
C PHE A 54 -6.76 4.48 2.29
N GLN A 55 -7.52 3.61 1.62
CA GLN A 55 -8.01 3.79 0.26
C GLN A 55 -9.47 4.25 0.30
N VAL A 56 -9.87 5.03 -0.70
CA VAL A 56 -11.25 5.54 -0.84
C VAL A 56 -12.03 4.68 -1.83
N ASP A 57 -13.13 4.10 -1.38
CA ASP A 57 -14.16 3.51 -2.24
C ASP A 57 -15.26 4.54 -2.48
N HIS A 58 -15.16 5.26 -3.60
CA HIS A 58 -16.14 6.29 -3.98
C HIS A 58 -17.53 5.72 -4.28
N SER A 59 -17.65 4.43 -4.64
CA SER A 59 -18.96 3.84 -4.95
C SER A 59 -19.78 3.62 -3.68
N LYS A 60 -19.12 3.22 -2.60
CA LYS A 60 -19.74 2.98 -1.29
C LYS A 60 -19.63 4.15 -0.32
N GLN A 61 -18.84 5.17 -0.67
CA GLN A 61 -18.50 6.29 0.21
C GLN A 61 -17.84 5.77 1.52
N GLU A 62 -16.84 4.91 1.36
CA GLU A 62 -16.12 4.25 2.46
C GLU A 62 -14.61 4.41 2.33
N LEU A 63 -13.94 4.38 3.47
CA LEU A 63 -12.51 4.17 3.60
C LEU A 63 -12.25 2.71 3.94
N TYR A 64 -11.23 2.12 3.32
CA TYR A 64 -10.79 0.77 3.64
C TYR A 64 -9.27 0.65 3.66
N SER A 65 -8.77 -0.29 4.45
CA SER A 65 -7.35 -0.60 4.51
C SER A 65 -7.16 -2.06 4.91
N ASP A 66 -6.27 -2.75 4.22
CA ASP A 66 -5.81 -4.10 4.54
C ASP A 66 -4.35 -4.12 5.00
N VAL A 67 -3.61 -3.00 4.89
CA VAL A 67 -2.18 -2.90 5.18
C VAL A 67 -1.95 -1.99 6.39
N PHE A 68 -1.38 -2.56 7.46
CA PHE A 68 -1.15 -1.85 8.71
C PHE A 68 0.25 -2.09 9.26
N ASP A 69 0.73 -1.08 9.99
CA ASP A 69 1.85 -1.22 10.90
C ASP A 69 1.41 -2.00 12.14
N ILE A 70 1.84 -3.26 12.23
CA ILE A 70 1.53 -4.13 13.37
C ILE A 70 2.48 -3.92 14.56
N GLY A 71 3.45 -3.00 14.45
CA GLY A 71 4.46 -2.74 15.47
C GLY A 71 5.56 -3.81 15.52
N GLU A 72 5.66 -4.66 14.50
CA GLU A 72 6.77 -5.60 14.35
C GLU A 72 7.89 -4.96 13.55
N GLU A 73 9.13 -5.27 13.93
CA GLU A 73 10.32 -4.87 13.19
C GLU A 73 11.12 -6.09 12.74
N LYS A 74 11.64 -6.02 11.51
CA LYS A 74 12.58 -6.99 10.95
C LYS A 74 13.79 -6.25 10.45
N GLU A 75 14.98 -6.61 10.96
CA GLU A 75 16.24 -5.96 10.59
C GLU A 75 16.22 -4.43 10.82
N GLY A 76 15.55 -3.98 11.88
CA GLY A 76 15.40 -2.55 12.22
C GLY A 76 14.48 -1.77 11.29
N LYS A 77 13.65 -2.45 10.49
CA LYS A 77 12.62 -1.83 9.64
C LYS A 77 11.23 -2.26 10.09
N PRO A 78 10.24 -1.35 10.09
CA PRO A 78 8.86 -1.71 10.39
C PRO A 78 8.32 -2.67 9.33
N VAL A 79 7.60 -3.69 9.78
CA VAL A 79 6.98 -4.70 8.92
C VAL A 79 5.51 -4.37 8.75
N PHE A 80 5.09 -4.18 7.50
CA PHE A 80 3.69 -4.01 7.15
C PHE A 80 3.11 -5.35 6.73
N ARG A 81 1.95 -5.73 7.27
CA ARG A 81 1.27 -6.98 6.87
C ARG A 81 -0.12 -6.69 6.36
N LYS A 82 -0.52 -7.46 5.35
CA LYS A 82 -1.92 -7.59 4.98
C LYS A 82 -2.66 -8.33 6.08
N THR A 83 -3.57 -7.65 6.75
CA THR A 83 -4.41 -8.21 7.82
C THR A 83 -5.89 -8.11 7.43
N LYS A 84 -6.79 -8.37 8.38
CA LYS A 84 -8.22 -8.24 8.14
C LYS A 84 -8.55 -6.79 7.76
N GLU A 85 -9.26 -6.61 6.65
CA GLU A 85 -9.67 -5.29 6.17
C GLU A 85 -10.43 -4.52 7.26
N ILE A 86 -10.00 -3.30 7.53
CA ILE A 86 -10.76 -2.30 8.30
C ILE A 86 -11.49 -1.43 7.29
N ARG A 87 -12.80 -1.24 7.50
CA ARG A 87 -13.66 -0.47 6.61
C ARG A 87 -14.65 0.38 7.40
N PHE A 88 -14.81 1.65 7.03
CA PHE A 88 -15.76 2.56 7.66
C PHE A 88 -16.19 3.68 6.69
N SER A 89 -17.33 4.32 6.97
CA SER A 89 -17.85 5.44 6.16
C SER A 89 -16.85 6.59 6.04
N ILE A 90 -16.75 7.19 4.85
CA ILE A 90 -15.91 8.37 4.56
C ILE A 90 -16.32 9.59 5.39
N ASP A 91 -17.51 9.60 5.99
CA ASP A 91 -17.99 10.69 6.86
C ASP A 91 -17.41 10.63 8.28
N LYS A 92 -16.78 9.51 8.65
CA LYS A 92 -16.27 9.26 10.01
C LYS A 92 -14.77 9.47 10.12
N GLY A 93 -14.34 9.90 11.31
CA GLY A 93 -12.93 9.93 11.65
C GLY A 93 -12.18 11.13 11.08
N ILE A 94 -10.96 11.32 11.60
CA ILE A 94 -9.97 12.24 11.04
C ILE A 94 -9.63 11.86 9.59
N ALA A 95 -9.47 10.56 9.32
CA ALA A 95 -9.21 10.06 7.97
C ALA A 95 -10.34 10.42 6.99
N GLY A 96 -11.60 10.32 7.42
CA GLY A 96 -12.74 10.75 6.62
C GLY A 96 -12.73 12.25 6.33
N GLN A 97 -12.41 13.08 7.32
CA GLN A 97 -12.29 14.52 7.12
C GLN A 97 -11.23 14.86 6.05
N VAL A 98 -10.04 14.26 6.14
CA VAL A 98 -8.97 14.46 5.15
C VAL A 98 -9.40 13.95 3.78
N ALA A 99 -10.03 12.77 3.70
CA ALA A 99 -10.49 12.19 2.44
C ALA A 99 -11.54 13.04 1.71
N ARG A 100 -12.44 13.71 2.45
CA ARG A 100 -13.47 14.58 1.86
C ARG A 100 -12.95 15.96 1.49
N THR A 101 -12.01 16.51 2.27
CA THR A 101 -11.56 17.91 2.10
C THR A 101 -10.25 18.06 1.34
N GLY A 102 -9.40 17.03 1.34
CA GLY A 102 -8.03 17.12 0.85
C GLY A 102 -7.11 17.96 1.75
N GLU A 103 -7.60 18.46 2.89
CA GLU A 103 -6.83 19.28 3.81
C GLU A 103 -5.91 18.42 4.67
N VAL A 104 -4.62 18.75 4.69
CA VAL A 104 -3.63 18.10 5.56
C VAL A 104 -3.83 18.59 6.99
N LEU A 105 -4.01 17.65 7.93
CA LEU A 105 -4.20 17.96 9.35
C LEU A 105 -2.99 17.52 10.17
N ASN A 106 -2.45 18.44 10.98
CA ASN A 106 -1.47 18.13 12.03
C ASN A 106 -2.16 18.29 13.39
N ILE A 107 -2.51 17.17 14.02
CA ILE A 107 -3.31 17.14 15.25
C ILE A 107 -2.41 16.73 16.41
N PRO A 108 -2.19 17.60 17.43
CA PRO A 108 -1.30 17.29 18.55
C PRO A 108 -1.72 16.09 19.41
N ASP A 109 -3.03 15.92 19.62
CA ASP A 109 -3.61 14.77 20.30
C ASP A 109 -4.85 14.29 19.54
N ALA A 110 -4.69 13.20 18.78
CA ALA A 110 -5.77 12.64 17.99
C ALA A 110 -6.89 12.07 18.87
N TYR A 111 -6.60 11.55 20.07
CA TYR A 111 -7.63 10.92 20.93
C TYR A 111 -8.53 11.96 21.61
N ALA A 112 -8.01 13.17 21.82
CA ALA A 112 -8.78 14.32 22.29
C ALA A 112 -9.58 15.01 21.17
N ASP A 113 -9.28 14.75 19.89
CA ASP A 113 -10.00 15.35 18.78
C ASP A 113 -11.44 14.80 18.70
N PRO A 114 -12.47 15.64 18.65
CA PRO A 114 -13.86 15.18 18.59
C PRO A 114 -14.19 14.38 17.32
N ARG A 115 -13.36 14.49 16.28
CA ARG A 115 -13.49 13.73 15.03
C ARG A 115 -12.83 12.36 15.11
N PHE A 116 -12.18 12.00 16.23
CA PHE A 116 -11.53 10.70 16.36
C PHE A 116 -12.51 9.54 16.21
N ASN A 117 -12.15 8.56 15.37
CA ASN A 117 -12.97 7.37 15.16
C ASN A 117 -12.66 6.36 16.27
N ARG A 118 -13.59 6.21 17.22
CA ARG A 118 -13.47 5.29 18.37
C ARG A 118 -13.96 3.90 18.04
#